data_AF-A0A2S3W0P3-F1
#
_entry.id   AF-A0A2S3W0P3-F1
#
_cell.length_a   1.000
_cell.length_b   1.000
_cell.length_c   1.000
_cell.angle_alpha   90.00
_cell.angle_beta   90.00
_cell.angle_gamma   90.00
#
_symmetry.space_group_name_H-M   'P 1'
#
loop_
_entity.id
_entity.type
_entity.pdbx_description
1 polymer ?
#
loop_
_entity_poly.entity_id
_entity_poly.type
_entity_poly.pdbx_seq_one_letter_code
_entity_poly.pdbx_strand_id
1 'polypeptide(L)'
;MDNDQFDDALLRSAMERAALYGWRRLTVVDAARDAGLSLDVARKRFPFKANILLTLGRLADEAALVDDGSTGTPREKLFDLLMRRIDVFQQYRAGVRAALRALPFDPPLALLLGGATVESMKWMLSAAGLEVGGLAGALRVQALLGAWTVTLRAWDKDDSMDMGTTMATLDKALDKALRFSALPGSKTAGAAEGIGGLDGHDFSTDPSVDLPLEPSA
;
A
#
# COMPACT_ATOMS: atom_id res chain seq x y z
N MET A 1 20.39 -9.85 20.21
CA MET A 1 19.71 -8.78 19.45
C MET A 1 18.40 -9.36 18.98
N ASP A 2 17.31 -8.61 19.13
CA ASP A 2 16.01 -9.02 18.59
C ASP A 2 16.05 -9.02 17.05
N ASN A 3 15.14 -9.78 16.44
CA ASN A 3 15.04 -9.92 14.98
C ASN A 3 14.80 -8.58 14.29
N ASP A 4 13.99 -7.70 14.87
CA ASP A 4 13.66 -6.40 14.29
C ASP A 4 14.86 -5.44 14.39
N GLN A 5 15.54 -5.44 15.54
CA GLN A 5 16.81 -4.71 15.71
C GLN A 5 17.89 -5.18 14.74
N PHE A 6 17.90 -6.47 14.37
CA PHE A 6 18.81 -7.00 13.35
C PHE A 6 18.52 -6.39 11.98
N ASP A 7 17.25 -6.41 11.57
CA ASP A 7 16.84 -5.92 10.26
C ASP A 7 17.10 -4.43 10.13
N ASP A 8 16.82 -3.66 11.18
CA ASP A 8 17.06 -2.22 11.22
C ASP A 8 18.55 -1.89 11.10
N ALA A 9 19.41 -2.61 11.84
CA ALA A 9 20.85 -2.40 11.78
C ALA A 9 21.42 -2.72 10.38
N LEU A 10 20.98 -3.84 9.78
CA LEU A 10 21.42 -4.20 8.44
C LEU A 10 20.89 -3.22 7.38
N LEU A 11 19.61 -2.84 7.47
CA LEU A 11 18.99 -1.90 6.55
C LEU A 11 19.70 -0.56 6.57
N ARG A 12 19.96 -0.01 7.77
CA ARG A 12 20.68 1.24 7.95
C ARG A 12 22.07 1.18 7.31
N SER A 13 22.87 0.18 7.66
CA SER A 13 24.21 0.01 7.11
C SER A 13 24.19 -0.16 5.58
N ALA A 14 23.22 -0.92 5.05
CA ALA A 14 23.08 -1.09 3.61
C ALA A 14 22.71 0.22 2.89
N MET A 15 21.83 1.03 3.47
CA MET A 15 21.43 2.33 2.91
C MET A 15 22.58 3.34 2.94
N GLU A 16 23.34 3.40 4.03
CA GLU A 16 24.55 4.22 4.16
C GLU A 16 25.60 3.81 3.13
N ARG A 17 25.86 2.51 3.01
CA ARG A 17 26.82 1.97 2.03
C ARG A 17 26.36 2.21 0.58
N ALA A 18 25.05 2.10 0.30
CA ALA A 18 24.49 2.46 -1.00
C ALA A 18 24.66 3.95 -1.31
N ALA A 19 24.52 4.83 -0.31
CA ALA A 19 24.75 6.26 -0.48
C ALA A 19 26.21 6.57 -0.83
N LEU A 20 27.16 5.90 -0.16
CA LEU A 20 28.59 6.14 -0.34
C LEU A 20 29.16 5.55 -1.65
N TYR A 21 28.82 4.29 -1.94
CA TYR A 21 29.46 3.54 -3.04
C TYR A 21 28.52 3.26 -4.22
N GLY A 22 27.27 3.69 -4.12
CA GLY A 22 26.22 3.44 -5.10
C GLY A 22 25.55 2.08 -4.92
N TRP A 23 24.27 2.01 -5.29
CA TRP A 23 23.48 0.78 -5.15
C TRP A 23 24.14 -0.40 -5.82
N ARG A 24 24.65 -0.29 -7.05
CA ARG A 24 25.24 -1.43 -7.79
C ARG A 24 26.37 -2.15 -7.04
N ARG A 25 27.20 -1.44 -6.26
CA ARG A 25 28.35 -2.00 -5.54
C ARG A 25 28.01 -2.56 -4.15
N LEU A 26 26.82 -2.27 -3.62
CA LEU A 26 26.36 -2.81 -2.35
C LEU A 26 26.22 -4.34 -2.41
N THR A 27 26.63 -5.02 -1.33
CA THR A 27 26.33 -6.43 -1.06
C THR A 27 25.76 -6.57 0.35
N VAL A 28 24.93 -7.60 0.58
CA VAL A 28 24.40 -7.93 1.92
C VAL A 28 25.54 -8.27 2.89
N VAL A 29 26.56 -8.98 2.40
CA VAL A 29 27.71 -9.39 3.20
C VAL A 29 28.48 -8.19 3.72
N ASP A 30 28.72 -7.19 2.87
CA ASP A 30 29.47 -6.02 3.30
C ASP A 30 28.66 -5.15 4.27
N ALA A 31 27.36 -4.97 4.03
CA ALA A 31 26.48 -4.27 4.98
C ALA A 31 26.45 -4.97 6.34
N ALA A 32 26.39 -6.30 6.34
CA ALA A 32 26.45 -7.07 7.59
C ALA A 32 27.80 -6.89 8.31
N ARG A 33 28.92 -6.88 7.58
CA ARG A 33 30.25 -6.63 8.17
C ARG A 33 30.39 -5.22 8.74
N ASP A 34 29.95 -4.22 7.98
CA ASP A 34 29.99 -2.82 8.38
C ASP A 34 29.15 -2.59 9.66
N ALA A 35 28.05 -3.34 9.83
CA ALA A 35 27.21 -3.32 11.02
C ALA A 35 27.63 -4.30 12.15
N GLY A 36 28.70 -5.09 11.98
CA GLY A 36 29.13 -6.08 12.97
C GLY A 36 28.16 -7.25 13.16
N LEU A 37 27.35 -7.58 12.15
CA LEU A 37 26.31 -8.59 12.20
C LEU A 37 26.81 -9.96 11.72
N SER A 38 26.21 -11.03 12.25
CA SER A 38 26.53 -12.40 11.82
C SER A 38 26.08 -12.63 10.37
N LEU A 39 26.97 -13.22 9.57
CA LEU A 39 26.71 -13.47 8.15
C LEU A 39 25.71 -14.60 7.90
N ASP A 40 25.67 -15.61 8.77
CA ASP A 40 24.71 -16.71 8.66
C ASP A 40 23.27 -16.24 8.94
N VAL A 41 23.09 -15.33 9.90
CA VAL A 41 21.79 -14.68 10.15
C VAL A 41 21.44 -13.72 9.02
N ALA A 42 22.39 -12.89 8.56
CA ALA A 42 22.17 -11.98 7.44
C ALA A 42 21.74 -12.73 6.16
N ARG A 43 22.35 -13.88 5.85
CA ARG A 43 21.98 -14.69 4.67
C ARG A 43 20.57 -15.30 4.78
N LYS A 44 20.11 -15.64 5.99
CA LYS A 44 18.76 -16.16 6.24
C LYS A 44 17.70 -15.07 6.10
N ARG A 45 17.97 -13.88 6.67
CA ARG A 45 17.01 -12.77 6.72
C ARG A 45 16.99 -11.93 5.43
N PHE A 46 18.16 -11.73 4.81
CA PHE A 46 18.34 -10.97 3.56
C PHE A 46 19.00 -11.86 2.51
N PRO A 47 18.24 -12.80 1.92
CA PRO A 47 18.79 -13.81 1.02
C PRO A 47 19.43 -13.22 -0.24
N PHE A 48 18.96 -12.05 -0.66
CA PHE A 48 19.48 -11.31 -1.80
C PHE A 48 19.35 -9.81 -1.56
N LYS A 49 20.15 -9.02 -2.26
CA LYS A 49 20.25 -7.57 -2.09
C LYS A 49 18.93 -6.82 -2.28
N ALA A 50 18.09 -7.23 -3.24
CA ALA A 50 16.79 -6.60 -3.43
C ALA A 50 15.86 -6.73 -2.21
N ASN A 51 16.07 -7.73 -1.35
CA ASN A 51 15.33 -7.90 -0.10
C ASN A 51 15.51 -6.72 0.86
N ILE A 52 16.61 -5.96 0.74
CA ILE A 52 16.84 -4.75 1.52
C ILE A 52 15.79 -3.69 1.17
N LEU A 53 15.54 -3.45 -0.12
CA LEU A 53 14.52 -2.49 -0.57
C LEU A 53 13.10 -3.00 -0.33
N LEU A 54 12.87 -4.32 -0.44
CA LEU A 54 11.58 -4.90 -0.07
C LEU A 54 11.30 -4.74 1.42
N THR A 55 12.31 -4.92 2.26
CA THR A 55 12.21 -4.70 3.72
C THR A 55 11.93 -3.23 4.04
N LEU A 56 12.65 -2.30 3.39
CA LEU A 56 12.37 -0.88 3.53
C LEU A 56 10.96 -0.50 3.05
N GLY A 57 10.52 -1.05 1.92
CA GLY A 57 9.17 -0.82 1.38
C GLY A 57 8.09 -1.31 2.33
N ARG A 58 8.27 -2.51 2.90
CA ARG A 58 7.39 -3.07 3.92
C ARG A 58 7.35 -2.20 5.18
N LEU A 59 8.49 -1.75 5.69
CA LEU A 59 8.54 -0.84 6.84
C LEU A 59 7.78 0.47 6.55
N ALA A 60 7.92 1.00 5.34
CA ALA A 60 7.21 2.20 4.92
C ALA A 60 5.69 1.98 4.77
N ASP A 61 5.28 0.81 4.28
CA ASP A 61 3.86 0.44 4.15
C ASP A 61 3.23 0.18 5.54
N GLU A 62 3.95 -0.49 6.45
CA GLU A 62 3.54 -0.68 7.85
C GLU A 62 3.34 0.67 8.54
N ALA A 63 4.29 1.60 8.41
CA ALA A 63 4.19 2.94 8.96
C ALA A 63 3.03 3.76 8.34
N ALA A 64 2.78 3.58 7.04
CA ALA A 64 1.65 4.21 6.38
C ALA A 64 0.33 3.74 6.99
N LEU A 65 0.17 2.43 7.19
CA LEU A 65 -1.08 1.80 7.63
C LEU A 65 -1.36 1.89 9.14
N VAL A 66 -0.48 2.51 9.92
CA VAL A 66 -0.77 2.79 11.34
C VAL A 66 -2.02 3.66 11.42
N ASP A 67 -3.05 3.15 12.08
CA ASP A 67 -4.26 3.92 12.37
C ASP A 67 -3.93 5.01 13.39
N ASP A 68 -4.03 6.26 12.98
CA ASP A 68 -3.85 7.43 13.82
C ASP A 68 -5.19 8.08 14.20
N GLY A 69 -6.31 7.45 13.87
CA GLY A 69 -7.65 8.03 14.05
C GLY A 69 -7.94 9.16 13.06
N SER A 70 -7.21 9.26 11.95
CA SER A 70 -7.45 10.27 10.92
C SER A 70 -8.87 10.17 10.34
N THR A 71 -9.65 11.22 10.58
CA THR A 71 -10.98 11.40 9.98
C THR A 71 -10.87 12.36 8.82
N GLY A 72 -11.47 12.03 7.69
CA GLY A 72 -11.42 12.89 6.51
C GLY A 72 -11.97 12.20 5.27
N THR A 73 -11.98 12.95 4.18
CA THR A 73 -12.25 12.43 2.84
C THR A 73 -11.25 11.34 2.47
N PRO A 74 -11.58 10.38 1.58
CA PRO A 74 -10.63 9.37 1.12
C PRO A 74 -9.33 9.96 0.56
N ARG A 75 -9.39 11.18 0.02
CA ARG A 75 -8.24 11.93 -0.47
C ARG A 75 -7.28 12.34 0.65
N GLU A 76 -7.81 12.93 1.72
CA GLU A 76 -7.01 13.35 2.88
C GLU A 76 -6.36 12.14 3.53
N LYS A 77 -7.11 11.05 3.69
CA LYS A 77 -6.55 9.78 4.18
C LYS A 77 -5.41 9.28 3.30
N LEU A 78 -5.60 9.21 1.98
CA LEU A 78 -4.53 8.78 1.06
C LEU A 78 -3.30 9.70 1.13
N PHE A 79 -3.52 11.01 1.29
CA PHE A 79 -2.42 11.95 1.46
C PHE A 79 -1.60 11.62 2.71
N ASP A 80 -2.25 11.44 3.86
CA ASP A 80 -1.58 11.14 5.13
C ASP A 80 -0.84 9.79 5.10
N LEU A 81 -1.49 8.74 4.57
CA LEU A 81 -0.89 7.41 4.39
C LEU A 81 0.40 7.50 3.54
N LEU A 82 0.32 8.21 2.41
CA LEU A 82 1.46 8.35 1.50
C LEU A 82 2.57 9.26 2.05
N MET A 83 2.22 10.27 2.84
CA MET A 83 3.22 11.11 3.51
C MET A 83 4.01 10.33 4.55
N ARG A 84 3.36 9.54 5.42
CA ARG A 84 4.05 8.65 6.38
C ARG A 84 5.01 7.69 5.70
N ARG A 85 4.59 7.17 4.55
CA ARG A 85 5.44 6.31 3.72
C ARG A 85 6.70 7.04 3.25
N ILE A 86 6.55 8.28 2.79
CA ILE A 86 7.70 9.11 2.36
C ILE A 86 8.58 9.46 3.56
N ASP A 87 8.02 9.71 4.74
CA ASP A 87 8.79 10.00 5.95
C ASP A 87 9.74 8.85 6.31
N VAL A 88 9.32 7.59 6.11
CA VAL A 88 10.22 6.43 6.26
C VAL A 88 11.35 6.46 5.22
N PHE A 89 11.04 6.74 3.95
CA PHE A 89 12.08 6.87 2.93
C PHE A 89 13.01 8.06 3.18
N GLN A 90 12.52 9.11 3.83
CA GLN A 90 13.30 10.29 4.17
C GLN A 90 14.42 9.97 5.15
N GLN A 91 14.21 9.04 6.09
CA GLN A 91 15.24 8.57 7.02
C GLN A 91 16.43 7.90 6.30
N TYR A 92 16.19 7.35 5.11
CA TYR A 92 17.19 6.64 4.28
C TYR A 92 17.43 7.32 2.93
N ARG A 93 17.13 8.62 2.82
CA ARG A 93 17.03 9.36 1.55
C ARG A 93 18.20 9.12 0.60
N ALA A 94 19.43 9.27 1.08
CA ALA A 94 20.62 9.12 0.23
C ALA A 94 20.79 7.70 -0.34
N GLY A 95 20.50 6.68 0.47
CA GLY A 95 20.53 5.27 0.05
C GLY A 95 19.41 4.94 -0.94
N VAL A 96 18.20 5.43 -0.69
CA VAL A 96 17.05 5.26 -1.60
C VAL A 96 17.32 5.95 -2.94
N ARG A 97 17.84 7.19 -2.96
CA ARG A 97 18.25 7.88 -4.19
C ARG A 97 19.30 7.09 -4.98
N ALA A 98 20.25 6.47 -4.29
CA ALA A 98 21.25 5.62 -4.93
C ALA A 98 20.62 4.37 -5.57
N ALA A 99 19.60 3.78 -4.93
CA ALA A 99 18.82 2.67 -5.49
C ALA A 99 17.97 3.10 -6.68
N LEU A 100 17.23 4.21 -6.58
CA LEU A 100 16.38 4.75 -7.66
C LEU A 100 17.19 5.03 -8.93
N ARG A 101 18.40 5.59 -8.80
CA ARG A 101 19.31 5.81 -9.95
C ARG A 101 19.78 4.53 -10.63
N ALA A 102 19.75 3.38 -9.94
CA ALA A 102 20.13 2.09 -10.50
C ALA A 102 18.98 1.37 -11.22
N LEU A 103 17.71 1.68 -10.90
CA LEU A 103 16.54 0.99 -11.44
C LEU A 103 16.48 0.94 -12.99
N PRO A 104 16.79 2.02 -13.74
CA PRO A 104 16.76 1.96 -15.20
C PRO A 104 17.74 0.94 -15.81
N PHE A 105 18.75 0.54 -15.04
CA PHE A 105 19.79 -0.41 -15.47
C PHE A 105 19.63 -1.79 -14.84
N ASP A 106 18.55 -2.02 -14.08
CA ASP A 106 18.25 -3.29 -13.41
C ASP A 106 16.76 -3.63 -13.60
N PRO A 107 16.35 -4.13 -14.80
CA PRO A 107 14.95 -4.45 -15.09
C PRO A 107 14.31 -5.45 -14.13
N PRO A 108 15.01 -6.54 -13.71
CA PRO A 108 14.46 -7.46 -12.72
C PRO A 108 14.12 -6.78 -11.39
N LEU A 109 15.00 -5.91 -10.88
CA LEU A 109 14.74 -5.15 -9.67
C LEU A 109 13.55 -4.21 -9.84
N ALA A 110 13.49 -3.50 -10.97
CA ALA A 110 12.38 -2.59 -11.25
C ALA A 110 11.03 -3.32 -11.30
N LEU A 111 10.97 -4.51 -11.91
CA LEU A 111 9.76 -5.33 -11.95
C LEU A 111 9.34 -5.81 -10.56
N LEU A 112 10.30 -6.28 -9.76
CA LEU A 112 10.07 -6.75 -8.40
C LEU A 112 9.51 -5.63 -7.51
N LEU A 113 10.15 -4.46 -7.51
CA LEU A 113 9.69 -3.32 -6.72
C LEU A 113 8.37 -2.73 -7.26
N GLY A 114 8.17 -2.76 -8.57
CA GLY A 114 6.92 -2.36 -9.20
C GLY A 114 5.74 -3.23 -8.72
N GLY A 115 5.92 -4.55 -8.73
CA GLY A 115 4.92 -5.50 -8.21
C GLY A 115 4.60 -5.27 -6.74
N ALA A 116 5.63 -5.11 -5.90
CA ALA A 116 5.46 -4.78 -4.49
C ALA A 116 4.70 -3.46 -4.30
N THR A 117 5.06 -2.41 -5.06
CA THR A 117 4.42 -1.09 -4.97
C THR A 117 2.95 -1.14 -5.39
N VAL A 118 2.60 -1.91 -6.42
CA VAL A 118 1.19 -2.12 -6.82
C VAL A 118 0.38 -2.69 -5.68
N GLU A 119 0.93 -3.67 -4.96
CA GLU A 119 0.27 -4.25 -3.80
C GLU A 119 0.12 -3.22 -2.69
N SER A 120 1.16 -2.45 -2.37
CA SER A 120 1.09 -1.34 -1.39
C SER A 120 -0.05 -0.36 -1.73
N MET A 121 -0.21 0.01 -3.01
CA MET A 121 -1.27 0.94 -3.44
C MET A 121 -2.67 0.35 -3.21
N LYS A 122 -2.88 -0.96 -3.38
CA LYS A 122 -4.17 -1.60 -3.07
C LYS A 122 -4.49 -1.52 -1.58
N TRP A 123 -3.51 -1.78 -0.72
CA TRP A 123 -3.66 -1.66 0.73
C TRP A 123 -4.03 -0.24 1.15
N MET A 124 -3.35 0.78 0.60
CA MET A 124 -3.62 2.19 0.91
C MET A 124 -5.00 2.64 0.42
N LEU A 125 -5.43 2.22 -0.78
CA LEU A 125 -6.79 2.47 -1.26
C LEU A 125 -7.84 1.85 -0.33
N SER A 126 -7.63 0.60 0.07
CA SER A 126 -8.54 -0.12 0.96
C SER A 126 -8.60 0.54 2.34
N ALA A 127 -7.45 0.95 2.90
CA ALA A 127 -7.37 1.68 4.17
C ALA A 127 -8.05 3.05 4.10
N ALA A 128 -8.02 3.71 2.94
CA ALA A 128 -8.76 4.95 2.70
C ALA A 128 -10.27 4.75 2.46
N GLY A 129 -10.76 3.51 2.46
CA GLY A 129 -12.17 3.15 2.25
C GLY A 129 -12.59 3.13 0.77
N LEU A 130 -11.66 2.96 -0.16
CA LEU A 130 -11.93 2.90 -1.59
C LEU A 130 -11.92 1.45 -2.09
N GLU A 131 -12.96 1.11 -2.86
CA GLU A 131 -13.11 -0.21 -3.49
C GLU A 131 -12.03 -0.46 -4.56
N VAL A 132 -11.27 -1.55 -4.35
CA VAL A 132 -10.20 -2.03 -5.26
C VAL A 132 -10.65 -3.17 -6.19
N GLY A 133 -11.92 -3.59 -6.10
CA GLY A 133 -12.49 -4.66 -6.93
C GLY A 133 -12.83 -4.25 -8.38
N GLY A 134 -12.76 -5.23 -9.29
CA GLY A 134 -13.18 -5.07 -10.69
C GLY A 134 -12.32 -4.12 -11.53
N LEU A 135 -12.81 -3.77 -12.73
CA LEU A 135 -12.10 -2.90 -13.68
C LEU A 135 -11.92 -1.47 -13.13
N ALA A 136 -12.92 -0.94 -12.43
CA ALA A 136 -12.85 0.37 -11.80
C ALA A 136 -11.82 0.40 -10.66
N GLY A 137 -11.74 -0.65 -9.85
CA GLY A 137 -10.71 -0.80 -8.82
C GLY A 137 -9.31 -0.92 -9.40
N ALA A 138 -9.14 -1.70 -10.47
CA ALA A 138 -7.87 -1.77 -11.20
C ALA A 138 -7.44 -0.39 -11.73
N LEU A 139 -8.37 0.40 -12.25
CA LEU A 139 -8.11 1.78 -12.69
C LEU A 139 -7.66 2.68 -11.53
N ARG A 140 -8.30 2.58 -10.35
CA ARG A 140 -7.89 3.30 -9.13
C ARG A 140 -6.48 2.96 -8.72
N VAL A 141 -6.12 1.68 -8.72
CA VAL A 141 -4.78 1.20 -8.37
C VAL A 141 -3.74 1.80 -9.32
N GLN A 142 -4.00 1.78 -10.63
CA GLN A 142 -3.08 2.37 -11.61
C GLN A 142 -3.00 3.90 -11.49
N ALA A 143 -4.12 4.57 -11.21
CA ALA A 143 -4.15 6.01 -10.99
C ALA A 143 -3.33 6.40 -9.74
N LEU A 144 -3.49 5.67 -8.63
CA LEU A 144 -2.71 5.90 -7.41
C LEU A 144 -1.22 5.56 -7.63
N LEU A 145 -0.91 4.47 -8.33
CA LEU A 145 0.47 4.13 -8.70
C LEU A 145 1.14 5.23 -9.52
N GLY A 146 0.40 5.83 -10.47
CA GLY A 146 0.87 6.98 -11.23
C GLY A 146 1.13 8.20 -10.34
N ALA A 147 0.19 8.52 -9.44
CA ALA A 147 0.35 9.60 -8.48
C ALA A 147 1.57 9.39 -7.55
N TRP A 148 1.72 8.17 -7.05
CA TRP A 148 2.87 7.76 -6.25
C TRP A 148 4.19 7.92 -7.02
N THR A 149 4.25 7.48 -8.27
CA THR A 149 5.45 7.55 -9.10
C THR A 149 5.88 9.01 -9.36
N VAL A 150 4.93 9.88 -9.68
CA VAL A 150 5.21 11.32 -9.87
C VAL A 150 5.66 11.96 -8.57
N THR A 151 5.02 11.62 -7.45
CA THR A 151 5.39 12.11 -6.13
C THR A 151 6.80 11.67 -5.75
N LEU A 152 7.12 10.39 -5.94
CA LEU A 152 8.46 9.85 -5.64
C LEU A 152 9.55 10.52 -6.49
N ARG A 153 9.24 10.87 -7.75
CA ARG A 153 10.13 11.61 -8.63
C ARG A 153 10.31 13.08 -8.21
N ALA A 154 9.27 13.70 -7.66
CA ALA A 154 9.37 15.04 -7.07
C ALA A 154 10.20 14.99 -5.78
N TRP A 155 9.90 14.05 -4.89
CA TRP A 155 10.66 13.77 -3.68
C TRP A 155 12.14 13.54 -3.95
N ASP A 156 12.49 12.75 -4.96
CA ASP A 156 13.89 12.52 -5.37
C ASP A 156 14.61 13.82 -5.75
N LYS A 157 13.90 14.87 -6.18
CA LYS A 157 14.48 16.16 -6.59
C LYS A 157 14.33 17.28 -5.55
N ASP A 158 13.54 17.06 -4.51
CA ASP A 158 13.16 18.08 -3.55
C ASP A 158 14.18 18.19 -2.41
N ASP A 159 15.15 19.11 -2.52
CA ASP A 159 16.17 19.29 -1.48
C ASP A 159 15.72 20.21 -0.32
N SER A 160 14.43 20.59 -0.27
CA SER A 160 13.86 21.35 0.85
C SER A 160 13.73 20.50 2.12
N MET A 161 13.89 21.13 3.28
CA MET A 161 13.74 20.45 4.58
C MET A 161 12.27 20.14 4.90
N ASP A 162 11.34 20.96 4.41
CA ASP A 162 9.91 20.85 4.65
C ASP A 162 9.19 19.99 3.61
N MET A 163 9.90 19.49 2.60
CA MET A 163 9.33 18.70 1.50
C MET A 163 8.16 19.41 0.79
N GLY A 164 8.17 20.75 0.76
CA GLY A 164 7.04 21.53 0.27
C GLY A 164 6.69 21.23 -1.20
N THR A 165 7.69 20.97 -2.04
CA THR A 165 7.47 20.60 -3.45
C THR A 165 6.85 19.21 -3.56
N THR A 166 7.30 18.28 -2.72
CA THR A 166 6.77 16.91 -2.64
C THR A 166 5.32 16.91 -2.21
N MET A 167 4.99 17.61 -1.12
CA MET A 167 3.63 17.73 -0.60
C MET A 167 2.67 18.32 -1.64
N ALA A 168 3.06 19.45 -2.26
CA ALA A 168 2.25 20.09 -3.29
C ALA A 168 2.07 19.21 -4.54
N THR A 169 3.08 18.40 -4.88
CA THR A 169 2.98 17.45 -5.99
C THR A 169 2.02 16.30 -5.67
N LEU A 170 2.12 15.74 -4.47
CA LEU A 170 1.25 14.67 -4.00
C LEU A 170 -0.21 15.12 -4.00
N ASP A 171 -0.48 16.29 -3.43
CA ASP A 171 -1.82 16.88 -3.33
C ASP A 171 -2.51 17.02 -4.72
N LYS A 172 -1.77 17.55 -5.70
CA LYS A 172 -2.22 17.67 -7.10
C LYS A 172 -2.37 16.31 -7.80
N ALA A 173 -1.44 15.39 -7.55
CA ALA A 173 -1.46 14.08 -8.16
C ALA A 173 -2.64 13.23 -7.66
N LEU A 174 -2.98 13.30 -6.37
CA LEU A 174 -4.13 12.65 -5.78
C LEU A 174 -5.45 13.22 -6.30
N ASP A 175 -5.58 14.55 -6.38
CA ASP A 175 -6.77 15.18 -6.97
C ASP A 175 -6.99 14.69 -8.42
N LYS A 176 -5.93 14.64 -9.23
CA LYS A 176 -6.00 14.12 -10.60
C LYS A 176 -6.35 12.63 -10.64
N ALA A 177 -5.71 11.81 -9.80
CA ALA A 177 -5.93 10.36 -9.78
C ALA A 177 -7.37 10.01 -9.39
N LEU A 178 -7.90 10.66 -8.36
CA LEU A 178 -9.27 10.43 -7.89
C LEU A 178 -10.31 10.88 -8.92
N ARG A 179 -10.12 12.04 -9.56
CA ARG A 179 -10.98 12.50 -10.66
C ARG A 179 -11.00 11.53 -11.85
N PHE A 180 -9.83 11.01 -12.24
CA PHE A 180 -9.73 10.05 -13.34
C PHE A 180 -10.42 8.73 -13.02
N SER A 181 -10.37 8.30 -11.75
CA SER A 181 -11.00 7.08 -11.27
C SER A 181 -12.50 7.20 -10.97
N ALA A 182 -13.01 8.43 -10.88
CA ALA A 182 -14.43 8.72 -10.66
C ALA A 182 -15.26 8.71 -11.96
N LEU A 183 -14.62 8.58 -13.13
CA LEU A 183 -15.32 8.45 -14.40
C LEU A 183 -16.06 7.10 -14.48
N PRO A 184 -17.39 7.08 -14.60
CA PRO A 184 -18.17 5.85 -14.57
C PRO A 184 -17.97 5.03 -15.84
N GLY A 185 -17.54 3.78 -15.65
CA GLY A 185 -17.37 2.78 -16.70
C GLY A 185 -17.83 1.39 -16.22
N SER A 186 -19.11 1.26 -15.87
CA SER A 186 -19.86 0.00 -15.81
C SER A 186 -21.29 0.31 -15.38
N LYS A 187 -22.19 0.50 -16.35
CA LYS A 187 -23.62 0.31 -16.10
C LYS A 187 -23.82 -1.19 -15.86
N THR A 188 -23.93 -1.61 -14.61
CA THR A 188 -24.53 -2.91 -14.32
C THR A 188 -26.03 -2.69 -14.25
N ALA A 189 -26.74 -3.38 -15.15
CA ALA A 189 -28.16 -3.27 -15.38
C ALA A 189 -28.96 -3.47 -14.09
N GLY A 190 -29.82 -2.51 -13.78
CA GLY A 190 -31.00 -2.76 -12.97
C GLY A 190 -31.98 -3.53 -13.83
N ALA A 191 -32.08 -4.84 -13.59
CA ALA A 191 -33.18 -5.66 -14.09
C ALA A 191 -33.58 -6.66 -13.00
N ALA A 192 -34.87 -6.63 -12.70
CA ALA A 192 -35.66 -7.54 -11.89
C ALA A 192 -35.52 -7.47 -10.36
N GLU A 193 -36.39 -6.69 -9.73
CA GLU A 193 -37.35 -7.25 -8.77
C GLU A 193 -38.52 -6.28 -8.55
N GLY A 194 -39.71 -6.73 -8.92
CA GLY A 194 -40.95 -5.99 -8.88
C GLY A 194 -42.10 -6.92 -9.24
N ILE A 195 -42.21 -8.02 -8.48
CA ILE A 195 -43.40 -8.88 -8.53
C ILE A 195 -44.37 -8.26 -7.52
N GLY A 196 -45.36 -7.53 -8.04
CA GLY A 196 -46.35 -6.84 -7.22
C GLY A 196 -47.72 -6.85 -7.89
N GLY A 197 -48.60 -7.69 -7.34
CA GLY A 197 -50.04 -7.61 -7.51
C GLY A 197 -50.63 -8.59 -8.49
N LEU A 198 -51.40 -9.57 -7.99
CA LEU A 198 -52.79 -9.82 -8.40
C LEU A 198 -53.56 -10.40 -7.21
N ASP A 199 -54.81 -9.96 -7.10
CA ASP A 199 -55.69 -9.99 -5.95
C ASP A 199 -56.27 -11.35 -5.55
N GLY A 200 -56.60 -11.45 -4.26
CA GLY A 200 -57.90 -11.88 -3.72
C GLY A 200 -58.55 -13.17 -4.22
N HIS A 201 -58.58 -14.19 -3.34
CA HIS A 201 -59.84 -14.89 -3.10
C HIS A 201 -59.92 -15.41 -1.65
N ASP A 202 -60.97 -14.93 -0.99
CA ASP A 202 -61.52 -15.36 0.29
C ASP A 202 -61.96 -16.84 0.25
N PHE A 203 -61.59 -17.60 1.28
CA PHE A 203 -62.37 -18.75 1.73
C PHE A 203 -62.26 -18.91 3.26
N SER A 204 -63.24 -18.33 3.94
CA SER A 204 -63.72 -18.69 5.28
C SER A 204 -63.82 -20.21 5.50
N THR A 205 -63.25 -20.73 6.58
CA THR A 205 -63.97 -21.32 7.75
C THR A 205 -62.98 -22.10 8.63
N ASP A 206 -62.85 -21.65 9.88
CA ASP A 206 -62.43 -22.45 11.05
C ASP A 206 -63.67 -23.24 11.53
N PRO A 207 -63.55 -24.46 12.10
CA PRO A 207 -63.35 -24.52 13.55
C PRO A 207 -62.51 -25.73 14.05
N SER A 208 -61.74 -25.47 15.11
CA SER A 208 -61.53 -26.31 16.30
C SER A 208 -60.86 -27.70 16.15
N VAL A 209 -59.69 -27.88 16.79
CA VAL A 209 -59.47 -28.89 17.87
C VAL A 209 -58.31 -28.42 18.77
N ASP A 210 -58.62 -28.40 20.06
CA ASP A 210 -57.82 -28.07 21.25
C ASP A 210 -56.70 -29.08 21.60
N LEU A 211 -55.59 -28.52 22.13
CA LEU A 211 -54.73 -28.98 23.26
C LEU A 211 -53.87 -30.27 23.13
N PRO A 212 -52.84 -30.48 24.01
CA PRO A 212 -51.96 -29.54 24.72
C PRO A 212 -50.45 -29.91 24.67
N LEU A 213 -49.65 -28.95 25.16
CA LEU A 213 -48.25 -29.04 25.57
C LEU A 213 -47.99 -30.17 26.58
N GLU A 214 -46.84 -30.86 26.45
CA GLU A 214 -45.97 -31.31 27.56
C GLU A 214 -44.55 -31.59 26.98
N PRO A 215 -43.47 -31.17 27.66
CA PRO A 215 -42.08 -31.52 27.31
C PRO A 215 -41.55 -32.67 28.18
N SER A 216 -40.60 -33.45 27.68
CA SER A 216 -39.72 -34.34 28.48
C SER A 216 -38.44 -34.55 27.66
N ALA A 217 -37.31 -33.99 28.13
CA ALA A 217 -36.36 -34.57 29.07
C ALA A 217 -35.31 -35.42 28.35
#